data_AF-A0A7Z9D7Q5-F1
#
_entry.id   AF-A0A7Z9D7Q5-F1
#
_cell.length_a   1.000
_cell.length_b   1.000
_cell.length_c   1.000
_cell.angle_alpha   90.00
_cell.angle_beta   90.00
_cell.angle_gamma   90.00
#
_symmetry.space_group_name_H-M   'P 1'
#
loop_
_entity.id
_entity.type
_entity.pdbx_description
1 polymer ?
#
loop_
_entity_poly.entity_id
_entity_poly.type
_entity_poly.pdbx_seq_one_letter_code
_entity_poly.pdbx_strand_id
1 'polypeptide(L)'
;MDAVNLHAGGCADRAAEALARMRDTALPVVSRMRAVDELAAQADEWLADTSVVEQARNRRTQGIITALCDYLRTPYPSEPQGQGREPQHRSSGSETTEKEPSFYTGEGETPPNSTTETPLRQHILGTIHQRVRWEPASGGARKNAARHLERGAVTPGPWSHLVFDFSGAEFRHTVNLSESYWGAGANFSGCSYRETANLSASVYSAAVHFTASTYYGKAIFRNSVYRAAVHMSGCDYRRQVHAQASVYEAEANLLENTYREGADWTRSTWRGRLNASGCTYGRAANFAECTWGCDVTLAGCTYEKDAVFMSTAFHGTAHMEGCTYRAGAYFSYSEFRGDADFSGSVFRHDTEFVGCRWRGRADLSGCTLHHVSFEGSSHLGAITFRGTQFSGGYCVFDRSVYAGGIDFTGAAQASTAQERAAGEPQVSFTDCFLNPHHENYFAHPVFTGSGLPAGSRYLTPEETEDLANRLAAYTSAAQTYHDAAEGPAKEALAARVRNLDNAIDQWAYALTNRAAYSDW
;
A
#
# COMPACT_ATOMS: atom_id res chain seq x y z
N MET A 1 49.30 24.11 -12.75
CA MET A 1 48.01 24.55 -12.19
C MET A 1 47.19 25.38 -13.19
N ASP A 2 47.63 25.65 -14.42
CA ASP A 2 46.93 26.62 -15.29
C ASP A 2 46.15 26.05 -16.50
N ALA A 3 46.37 24.80 -16.93
CA ALA A 3 45.58 24.22 -18.03
C ALA A 3 44.20 23.69 -17.59
N VAL A 4 44.08 23.23 -16.34
CA VAL A 4 42.84 22.67 -15.78
C VAL A 4 41.81 23.77 -15.47
N ASN A 5 42.26 24.98 -15.12
CA ASN A 5 41.37 26.11 -14.82
C ASN A 5 40.81 26.80 -16.08
N LEU A 6 41.58 26.86 -17.17
CA LEU A 6 41.12 27.43 -18.45
C LEU A 6 40.01 26.58 -19.10
N HIS A 7 40.14 25.25 -19.05
CA HIS A 7 39.12 24.36 -19.62
C HIS A 7 37.84 24.29 -18.75
N ALA A 8 38.00 24.41 -17.42
CA ALA A 8 36.88 24.48 -16.49
C ALA A 8 36.07 25.78 -16.62
N GLY A 9 36.72 26.91 -16.93
CA GLY A 9 36.04 28.19 -17.19
C GLY A 9 35.14 28.15 -18.43
N GLY A 10 35.66 27.69 -19.57
CA GLY A 10 34.87 27.62 -20.82
C GLY A 10 33.71 26.63 -20.78
N CYS A 11 33.81 25.55 -19.99
CA CYS A 11 32.67 24.64 -19.79
C CYS A 11 31.59 25.24 -18.87
N ALA A 12 31.96 25.94 -17.80
CA ALA A 12 30.98 26.61 -16.94
C ALA A 12 30.18 27.68 -17.72
N ASP A 13 30.87 28.42 -18.59
CA ASP A 13 30.25 29.44 -19.44
C ASP A 13 29.26 28.83 -20.44
N ARG A 14 29.59 27.69 -21.07
CA ARG A 14 28.67 26.95 -21.96
C ARG A 14 27.38 26.52 -21.27
N ALA A 15 27.46 26.02 -20.04
CA ALA A 15 26.29 25.61 -19.27
C ALA A 15 25.39 26.82 -18.95
N ALA A 16 26.00 27.95 -18.57
CA ALA A 16 25.27 29.18 -18.29
C ALA A 16 24.54 29.72 -19.54
N GLU A 17 25.21 29.71 -20.70
CA GLU A 17 24.61 30.11 -21.98
C GLU A 17 23.45 29.20 -22.41
N ALA A 18 23.59 27.88 -22.23
CA ALA A 18 22.52 26.94 -22.52
C ALA A 18 21.33 27.12 -21.56
N LEU A 19 21.58 27.37 -20.26
CA LEU A 19 20.52 27.70 -19.30
C LEU A 19 19.78 28.99 -19.67
N ALA A 20 20.50 30.02 -20.10
CA ALA A 20 19.89 31.27 -20.56
C ALA A 20 18.98 31.03 -21.77
N ARG A 21 19.46 30.28 -22.78
CA ARG A 21 18.65 29.91 -23.96
C ARG A 21 17.43 29.06 -23.60
N MET A 22 17.56 28.12 -22.67
CA MET A 22 16.43 27.31 -22.21
C MET A 22 15.33 28.18 -21.58
N ARG A 23 15.71 29.22 -20.82
CA ARG A 23 14.77 30.09 -20.08
C ARG A 23 14.21 31.25 -20.92
N ASP A 24 14.79 31.54 -22.06
CA ASP A 24 14.35 32.63 -22.92
C ASP A 24 13.04 32.28 -23.64
N THR A 25 11.93 32.84 -23.16
CA THR A 25 10.59 32.64 -23.72
C THR A 25 10.41 33.30 -25.10
N ALA A 26 11.33 34.16 -25.53
CA ALA A 26 11.32 34.72 -26.89
C ALA A 26 11.85 33.71 -27.92
N LEU A 27 12.59 32.68 -27.50
CA LEU A 27 13.09 31.65 -28.40
C LEU A 27 12.01 30.61 -28.73
N PRO A 28 12.04 30.04 -29.96
CA PRO A 28 11.18 28.91 -30.31
C PRO A 28 11.42 27.71 -29.38
N VAL A 29 10.36 26.98 -29.06
CA VAL A 29 10.41 25.81 -28.15
C VAL A 29 11.47 24.79 -28.55
N VAL A 30 11.66 24.56 -29.85
CA VAL A 30 12.68 23.63 -30.39
C VAL A 30 14.10 24.07 -30.04
N SER A 31 14.40 25.37 -30.11
CA SER A 31 15.71 25.93 -29.73
C SER A 31 15.96 25.76 -28.23
N ARG A 32 14.91 25.91 -27.42
CA ARG A 32 14.96 25.73 -25.97
C ARG A 32 15.14 24.25 -25.59
N MET A 33 14.50 23.33 -26.31
CA MET A 33 14.71 21.88 -26.16
C MET A 33 16.14 21.48 -26.53
N ARG A 34 16.72 22.03 -27.61
CA ARG A 34 18.14 21.81 -27.93
C ARG A 34 19.07 22.27 -26.82
N ALA A 35 18.75 23.38 -26.16
CA ALA A 35 19.52 23.83 -24.99
C ALA A 35 19.44 22.83 -23.82
N VAL A 36 18.29 22.17 -23.62
CA VAL A 36 18.16 21.06 -22.65
C VAL A 36 19.05 19.87 -23.04
N ASP A 37 19.09 19.52 -24.33
CA ASP A 37 19.95 18.43 -24.82
C ASP A 37 21.45 18.75 -24.62
N GLU A 38 21.85 20.00 -24.89
CA GLU A 38 23.22 20.48 -24.65
C GLU A 38 23.59 20.42 -23.16
N LEU A 39 22.69 20.87 -22.28
CA LEU A 39 22.87 20.78 -20.83
C LEU A 39 23.02 19.33 -20.36
N ALA A 40 22.18 18.43 -20.88
CA ALA A 40 22.20 17.03 -20.50
C ALA A 40 23.48 16.33 -21.00
N ALA A 41 23.92 16.60 -22.23
CA ALA A 41 25.16 16.07 -22.77
C ALA A 41 26.38 16.57 -21.96
N GLN A 42 26.36 17.83 -21.54
CA GLN A 42 27.41 18.40 -20.69
C GLN A 42 27.43 17.78 -19.28
N ALA A 43 26.26 17.55 -18.70
CA ALA A 43 26.12 16.85 -17.43
C ALA A 43 26.67 15.41 -17.50
N ASP A 44 26.37 14.70 -18.60
CA ASP A 44 26.89 13.35 -18.85
C ASP A 44 28.43 13.35 -19.03
N GLU A 45 28.97 14.34 -19.77
CA GLU A 45 30.42 14.54 -19.94
C GLU A 45 31.11 14.77 -18.59
N TRP A 46 30.56 15.65 -17.75
CA TRP A 46 31.12 15.92 -16.42
C TRP A 46 31.11 14.70 -15.50
N LEU A 47 30.08 13.86 -15.57
CA LEU A 47 30.03 12.62 -14.78
C LEU A 47 31.03 11.58 -15.28
N ALA A 48 31.27 11.52 -16.60
CA ALA A 48 32.20 10.59 -17.23
C ALA A 48 33.68 10.98 -17.06
N ASP A 49 33.99 12.26 -16.80
CA ASP A 49 35.36 12.75 -16.67
C ASP A 49 36.04 12.20 -15.40
N THR A 50 36.82 11.13 -15.54
CA THR A 50 37.55 10.50 -14.42
C THR A 50 38.76 11.29 -13.94
N SER A 51 39.13 12.38 -14.62
CA SER A 51 40.22 13.26 -14.20
C SER A 51 39.82 14.20 -13.05
N VAL A 52 38.52 14.42 -12.85
CA VAL A 52 37.96 15.26 -11.79
C VAL A 52 37.44 14.39 -10.64
N VAL A 53 37.69 14.80 -9.39
CA VAL A 53 37.20 14.08 -8.21
C VAL A 53 35.67 13.99 -8.21
N GLU A 54 35.15 12.82 -7.80
CA GLU A 54 33.72 12.50 -7.90
C GLU A 54 32.80 13.55 -7.31
N GLN A 55 33.12 14.04 -6.10
CA GLN A 55 32.33 15.06 -5.42
C GLN A 55 32.19 16.35 -6.25
N ALA A 56 33.24 16.76 -6.97
CA ALA A 56 33.22 17.97 -7.80
C ALA A 56 32.40 17.75 -9.08
N ARG A 57 32.47 16.56 -9.68
CA ARG A 57 31.62 16.17 -10.82
C ARG A 57 30.15 16.20 -10.43
N ASN A 58 29.81 15.50 -9.35
CA ASN A 58 28.45 15.43 -8.83
C ASN A 58 27.92 16.83 -8.50
N ARG A 59 28.73 17.70 -7.87
CA ARG A 59 28.33 19.08 -7.55
C ARG A 59 28.00 19.89 -8.81
N ARG A 60 28.80 19.79 -9.87
CA ARG A 60 28.56 20.52 -11.12
C ARG A 60 27.30 20.01 -11.83
N THR A 61 27.18 18.69 -11.99
CA THR A 61 26.01 18.05 -12.62
C THR A 61 24.72 18.32 -11.82
N GLN A 62 24.79 18.31 -10.49
CA GLN A 62 23.65 18.68 -9.63
C GLN A 62 23.15 20.09 -9.92
N GLY A 63 24.03 21.04 -10.25
CA GLY A 63 23.63 22.39 -10.64
C GLY A 63 22.73 22.43 -11.88
N ILE A 64 23.02 21.60 -12.89
CA ILE A 64 22.17 21.45 -14.08
C ILE A 64 20.83 20.81 -13.70
N ILE A 65 20.84 19.72 -12.93
CA ILE A 65 19.62 19.03 -12.51
C ILE A 65 18.72 19.96 -11.69
N THR A 66 19.28 20.70 -10.74
CA THR A 66 18.56 21.71 -9.96
C THR A 66 17.93 22.74 -10.90
N ALA A 67 18.68 23.28 -11.87
CA ALA A 67 18.13 24.28 -12.78
C ALA A 67 17.00 23.74 -13.70
N LEU A 68 17.06 22.45 -14.10
CA LEU A 68 16.00 21.77 -14.84
C LEU A 68 14.76 21.55 -13.97
N CYS A 69 14.95 21.11 -12.71
CA CYS A 69 13.87 20.91 -11.75
C CYS A 69 13.21 22.25 -11.37
N ASP A 70 14.00 23.29 -11.10
CA ASP A 70 13.53 24.66 -10.88
C ASP A 70 12.63 25.13 -12.00
N TYR A 71 13.01 24.86 -13.25
CA TYR A 71 12.19 25.20 -14.41
C TYR A 71 10.82 24.49 -14.38
N LEU A 72 10.78 23.19 -14.08
CA LEU A 72 9.54 22.42 -13.94
C LEU A 72 8.65 22.94 -12.81
N ARG A 73 9.24 23.51 -11.75
CA ARG A 73 8.49 24.11 -10.64
C ARG A 73 7.96 25.51 -10.93
N THR A 74 8.40 26.17 -12.00
CA THR A 74 7.86 27.49 -12.35
C THR A 74 6.36 27.38 -12.70
N PRO A 75 5.52 28.35 -12.29
CA PRO A 75 4.11 28.36 -12.67
C PRO A 75 3.94 28.44 -14.19
N TYR A 76 2.88 27.82 -14.72
CA TYR A 76 2.50 28.05 -16.11
C TYR A 76 2.08 29.51 -16.32
N PRO A 77 2.40 30.12 -17.48
CA PRO A 77 1.89 31.43 -17.84
C PRO A 77 0.35 31.44 -17.78
N SER A 78 -0.22 32.54 -17.30
CA SER A 78 -1.68 32.71 -17.24
C SER A 78 -2.27 32.58 -18.64
N GLU A 79 -3.23 31.68 -18.84
CA GLU A 79 -4.01 31.66 -20.07
C GLU A 79 -4.90 32.91 -20.12
N PRO A 80 -4.98 33.63 -21.25
CA PRO A 80 -5.98 34.67 -21.41
C PRO A 80 -7.36 34.03 -21.27
N GLN A 81 -8.15 34.51 -20.30
CA GLN A 81 -9.47 33.98 -19.98
C GLN A 81 -10.39 34.02 -21.22
N GLY A 82 -10.52 32.88 -21.90
CA GLY A 82 -11.62 32.63 -22.83
C GLY A 82 -12.89 32.34 -22.05
N GLN A 83 -13.98 33.02 -22.41
CA GLN A 83 -15.29 32.91 -21.77
C GLN A 83 -15.74 31.45 -21.62
N GLY A 84 -16.22 31.13 -20.41
CA GLY A 84 -16.42 29.77 -19.95
C GLY A 84 -17.36 28.89 -20.79
N ARG A 85 -17.00 27.62 -20.84
CA ARG A 85 -17.96 26.51 -20.88
C ARG A 85 -17.42 25.39 -19.99
N GLU A 86 -18.12 25.15 -18.88
CA GLU A 86 -17.90 23.97 -18.05
C GLU A 86 -18.06 22.69 -18.89
N PRO A 87 -17.15 21.70 -18.79
CA PRO A 87 -17.34 20.41 -19.43
C PRO A 87 -18.51 19.67 -18.78
N GLN A 88 -19.56 19.41 -19.55
CA GLN A 88 -20.68 18.58 -19.11
C GLN A 88 -20.23 17.14 -18.89
N HIS A 89 -20.40 16.65 -17.66
CA HIS A 89 -20.25 15.25 -17.28
C HIS A 89 -21.21 14.39 -18.11
N ARG A 90 -20.70 13.62 -19.07
CA ARG A 90 -21.42 12.47 -19.63
C ARG A 90 -21.11 11.23 -18.81
N SER A 91 -22.10 10.79 -18.06
CA SER A 91 -22.17 9.46 -17.46
C SER A 91 -22.44 8.43 -18.56
N SER A 92 -21.55 7.46 -18.73
CA SER A 92 -21.90 6.16 -19.31
C SER A 92 -21.08 5.08 -18.63
N GLY A 93 -21.77 4.24 -17.87
CA GLY A 93 -21.21 3.00 -17.32
C GLY A 93 -21.15 1.93 -18.39
N SER A 94 -20.06 1.16 -18.37
CA SER A 94 -20.02 -0.25 -18.75
C SER A 94 -18.72 -0.84 -18.24
N GLU A 95 -18.83 -1.88 -17.41
CA GLU A 95 -17.74 -2.81 -17.11
C GLU A 95 -17.31 -3.51 -18.40
N THR A 96 -16.02 -3.47 -18.72
CA THR A 96 -15.35 -4.52 -19.47
C THR A 96 -13.90 -4.65 -19.01
N THR A 97 -13.41 -5.88 -19.01
CA THR A 97 -12.07 -6.32 -18.65
C THR A 97 -10.99 -5.61 -19.49
N GLU A 98 -10.24 -4.69 -18.88
CA GLU A 98 -9.12 -4.01 -19.53
C GLU A 98 -7.91 -4.95 -19.63
N LYS A 99 -7.68 -5.49 -20.84
CA LYS A 99 -6.35 -5.95 -21.27
C LYS A 99 -5.37 -4.77 -21.28
N GLU A 100 -4.12 -5.03 -20.91
CA GLU A 100 -3.01 -4.06 -20.93
C GLU A 100 -3.00 -3.20 -22.21
N PRO A 101 -2.90 -1.87 -22.12
CA PRO A 101 -2.82 -1.02 -23.30
C PRO A 101 -1.50 -1.26 -24.06
N SER A 102 -1.63 -1.71 -25.29
CA SER A 102 -0.57 -1.72 -26.30
C SER A 102 -0.08 -0.29 -26.57
N PHE A 103 1.17 -0.01 -26.22
CA PHE A 103 1.88 1.19 -26.65
C PHE A 103 2.30 1.04 -28.11
N TYR A 104 1.68 1.80 -29.02
CA TYR A 104 2.30 2.56 -30.14
C TYR A 104 1.25 3.06 -31.15
N THR A 105 1.36 4.35 -31.47
CA THR A 105 0.84 5.13 -32.61
C THR A 105 -0.66 5.09 -32.92
N GLY A 106 -1.35 6.15 -32.53
CA GLY A 106 -2.55 6.64 -33.22
C GLY A 106 -2.47 8.16 -33.27
N GLU A 107 -2.31 8.71 -34.47
CA GLU A 107 -2.50 10.14 -34.75
C GLU A 107 -3.90 10.54 -34.29
N GLY A 108 -3.98 11.29 -33.20
CA GLY A 108 -5.21 11.78 -32.59
C GLY A 108 -5.06 13.27 -32.32
N GLU A 109 -6.01 14.02 -32.87
CA GLU A 109 -6.14 15.48 -32.88
C GLU A 109 -5.56 16.17 -31.63
N THR A 110 -4.63 17.09 -31.87
CA THR A 110 -4.03 17.94 -30.83
C THR A 110 -5.12 18.83 -30.22
N PRO A 111 -5.32 18.82 -28.88
CA PRO A 111 -6.25 19.73 -28.25
C PRO A 111 -5.80 21.18 -28.51
N PRO A 112 -6.74 22.10 -28.80
CA PRO A 112 -6.42 23.51 -28.98
C PRO A 112 -6.15 24.12 -27.60
N ASN A 113 -4.90 24.03 -27.10
CA ASN A 113 -4.28 24.89 -26.07
C ASN A 113 -2.92 24.33 -25.55
N SER A 114 -2.03 23.80 -26.40
CA SER A 114 -0.66 23.55 -25.95
C SER A 114 0.09 24.89 -25.84
N THR A 115 0.21 25.39 -24.60
CA THR A 115 1.22 26.42 -24.29
C THR A 115 2.58 25.95 -24.82
N THR A 116 3.41 26.86 -25.34
CA THR A 116 4.79 26.56 -25.77
C THR A 116 5.64 25.90 -24.67
N GLU A 117 5.16 25.95 -23.43
CA GLU A 117 5.76 25.37 -22.24
C GLU A 117 5.58 23.86 -22.10
N THR A 118 4.43 23.30 -22.50
CA THR A 118 4.16 21.85 -22.30
C THR A 118 5.18 20.95 -23.01
N PRO A 119 5.50 21.16 -24.30
CA PRO A 119 6.49 20.33 -24.99
C PRO A 119 7.89 20.44 -24.37
N LEU A 120 8.31 21.63 -23.94
CA LEU A 120 9.60 21.82 -23.28
C LEU A 120 9.67 21.09 -21.93
N ARG A 121 8.62 21.18 -21.11
CA ARG A 121 8.55 20.50 -19.81
C ARG A 121 8.49 18.98 -19.97
N GLN A 122 7.76 18.48 -20.97
CA GLN A 122 7.79 17.07 -21.38
C GLN A 122 9.20 16.62 -21.75
N HIS A 123 9.91 17.44 -22.54
CA HIS A 123 11.28 17.16 -22.95
C HIS A 123 12.22 17.09 -21.75
N ILE A 124 12.19 18.09 -20.86
CA ILE A 124 13.01 18.10 -19.63
C ILE A 124 12.76 16.84 -18.79
N LEU A 125 11.50 16.47 -18.56
CA LEU A 125 11.16 15.26 -17.83
C LEU A 125 11.66 13.99 -18.55
N GLY A 126 11.51 13.91 -19.88
CA GLY A 126 12.01 12.80 -20.67
C GLY A 126 13.54 12.66 -20.61
N THR A 127 14.26 13.79 -20.66
CA THR A 127 15.72 13.85 -20.51
C THR A 127 16.17 13.33 -19.15
N ILE A 128 15.49 13.74 -18.08
CA ILE A 128 15.75 13.24 -16.72
C ILE A 128 15.43 11.74 -16.65
N HIS A 129 14.23 11.33 -17.10
CA HIS A 129 13.74 9.96 -17.05
C HIS A 129 14.74 8.99 -17.68
N GLN A 130 15.20 9.27 -18.90
CA GLN A 130 16.15 8.43 -19.62
C GLN A 130 17.43 8.13 -18.81
N ARG A 131 17.85 9.03 -17.93
CA ARG A 131 19.12 8.94 -17.19
C ARG A 131 18.99 8.43 -15.77
N VAL A 132 17.77 8.37 -15.25
CA VAL A 132 17.48 7.71 -13.96
C VAL A 132 16.95 6.29 -14.15
N ARG A 133 16.63 5.87 -15.37
CA ARG A 133 16.15 4.50 -15.62
C ARG A 133 17.21 3.47 -15.25
N TRP A 134 16.81 2.45 -14.50
CA TRP A 134 17.68 1.30 -14.22
C TRP A 134 17.74 0.34 -15.41
N GLU A 135 18.76 -0.51 -15.45
CA GLU A 135 18.89 -1.62 -16.39
C GLU A 135 19.04 -2.96 -15.64
N PRO A 136 18.63 -4.11 -16.21
CA PRO A 136 18.89 -5.41 -15.60
C PRO A 136 20.40 -5.64 -15.42
N ALA A 137 20.82 -6.10 -14.24
CA ALA A 137 22.24 -6.33 -13.95
C ALA A 137 22.89 -7.38 -14.87
N SER A 138 22.11 -8.35 -15.37
CA SER A 138 22.56 -9.37 -16.33
C SER A 138 22.66 -8.87 -17.78
N GLY A 139 22.25 -7.63 -18.04
CA GLY A 139 21.93 -7.16 -19.38
C GLY A 139 20.63 -7.79 -19.92
N GLY A 140 20.04 -7.17 -20.95
CA GLY A 140 18.83 -7.64 -21.63
C GLY A 140 17.62 -6.73 -21.47
N ALA A 141 16.45 -7.20 -21.93
CA ALA A 141 15.22 -6.42 -21.88
C ALA A 141 14.67 -6.33 -20.45
N ARG A 142 14.07 -5.19 -20.09
CA ARG A 142 13.38 -4.94 -18.80
C ARG A 142 12.06 -5.71 -18.61
N LYS A 143 11.85 -6.79 -19.37
CA LYS A 143 10.67 -7.64 -19.22
C LYS A 143 10.63 -8.21 -17.80
N ASN A 144 9.45 -8.34 -17.21
CA ASN A 144 9.27 -8.83 -15.84
C ASN A 144 9.99 -7.96 -14.79
N ALA A 145 9.85 -6.63 -14.89
CA ALA A 145 10.48 -5.67 -13.97
C ALA A 145 10.36 -6.07 -12.49
N ALA A 146 9.17 -6.47 -12.02
CA ALA A 146 8.94 -6.91 -10.64
C ALA A 146 9.98 -7.96 -10.17
N ARG A 147 10.25 -8.98 -10.99
CA ARG A 147 11.21 -10.05 -10.66
C ARG A 147 12.66 -9.57 -10.58
N HIS A 148 13.04 -8.60 -11.42
CA HIS A 148 14.38 -8.00 -11.36
C HIS A 148 14.57 -7.21 -10.07
N LEU A 149 13.54 -6.44 -9.70
CA LEU A 149 13.54 -5.59 -8.51
C LEU A 149 13.54 -6.39 -7.22
N GLU A 150 12.70 -7.42 -7.12
CA GLU A 150 12.67 -8.34 -5.98
C GLU A 150 14.03 -8.99 -5.68
N ARG A 151 14.81 -9.29 -6.74
CA ARG A 151 16.15 -9.90 -6.62
C ARG A 151 17.27 -8.89 -6.40
N GLY A 152 16.96 -7.59 -6.41
CA GLY A 152 17.96 -6.53 -6.40
C GLY A 152 18.92 -6.55 -7.61
N ALA A 153 18.55 -7.23 -8.69
CA ALA A 153 19.41 -7.49 -9.85
C ALA A 153 19.29 -6.37 -10.90
N VAL A 154 19.48 -5.12 -10.47
CA VAL A 154 19.39 -3.93 -11.32
C VAL A 154 20.57 -2.99 -11.12
N THR A 155 21.00 -2.37 -12.20
CA THR A 155 22.03 -1.33 -12.23
C THR A 155 21.36 0.05 -12.33
N PRO A 156 21.67 1.01 -11.44
CA PRO A 156 21.13 2.37 -11.50
C PRO A 156 21.54 3.09 -12.80
N GLY A 157 20.70 4.00 -13.29
CA GLY A 157 21.03 4.91 -14.40
C GLY A 157 22.08 5.96 -13.99
N PRO A 158 22.74 6.62 -14.96
CA PRO A 158 23.88 7.53 -14.72
C PRO A 158 23.59 8.73 -13.81
N TRP A 159 22.33 9.16 -13.67
CA TRP A 159 21.96 10.28 -12.81
C TRP A 159 21.31 9.85 -11.49
N SER A 160 21.22 8.54 -11.23
CA SER A 160 20.45 8.00 -10.11
C SER A 160 20.98 8.41 -8.74
N HIS A 161 22.29 8.68 -8.62
CA HIS A 161 22.94 9.10 -7.36
C HIS A 161 22.79 10.59 -7.04
N LEU A 162 22.00 11.33 -7.83
CA LEU A 162 21.77 12.77 -7.67
C LEU A 162 20.38 13.02 -7.07
N VAL A 163 20.15 14.24 -6.58
CA VAL A 163 18.92 14.63 -5.89
C VAL A 163 18.00 15.39 -6.83
N PHE A 164 16.70 15.09 -6.79
CA PHE A 164 15.70 15.70 -7.65
C PHE A 164 14.57 16.34 -6.84
N ASP A 165 14.27 17.61 -7.11
CA ASP A 165 13.22 18.35 -6.41
C ASP A 165 12.18 18.89 -7.39
N PHE A 166 11.09 18.15 -7.55
CA PHE A 166 9.93 18.52 -8.34
C PHE A 166 8.84 19.19 -7.50
N SER A 167 9.08 19.52 -6.23
CA SER A 167 8.03 19.98 -5.31
C SER A 167 7.23 21.16 -5.86
N GLY A 168 5.92 21.12 -5.65
CA GLY A 168 5.00 22.18 -6.11
C GLY A 168 4.81 22.24 -7.63
N ALA A 169 5.41 21.35 -8.42
CA ALA A 169 5.25 21.38 -9.86
C ALA A 169 3.81 21.05 -10.29
N GLU A 170 3.29 21.80 -11.26
CA GLU A 170 2.08 21.45 -12.00
C GLU A 170 2.50 20.65 -13.25
N PHE A 171 1.94 19.47 -13.43
CA PHE A 171 2.09 18.65 -14.63
C PHE A 171 0.76 18.61 -15.38
N ARG A 172 0.69 19.31 -16.52
CA ARG A 172 -0.52 19.38 -17.36
C ARG A 172 -0.66 18.24 -18.36
N HIS A 173 0.31 17.33 -18.37
CA HIS A 173 0.49 16.24 -19.31
C HIS A 173 0.86 14.97 -18.56
N THR A 174 0.80 13.84 -19.25
CA THR A 174 1.19 12.55 -18.70
C THR A 174 2.65 12.59 -18.25
N VAL A 175 2.89 12.25 -16.98
CA VAL A 175 4.22 12.11 -16.41
C VAL A 175 4.60 10.64 -16.47
N ASN A 176 5.64 10.32 -17.22
CA ASN A 176 6.22 8.98 -17.21
C ASN A 176 7.61 9.02 -16.58
N LEU A 177 7.72 8.41 -15.41
CA LEU A 177 8.94 8.19 -14.65
C LEU A 177 9.01 6.73 -14.20
N SER A 178 8.38 5.80 -14.92
CA SER A 178 8.41 4.38 -14.60
C SER A 178 9.80 3.79 -14.79
N GLU A 179 10.13 2.71 -14.10
CA GLU A 179 11.43 2.04 -14.23
C GLU A 179 12.61 2.95 -13.85
N SER A 180 12.37 3.93 -12.97
CA SER A 180 13.39 4.87 -12.50
C SER A 180 14.09 4.34 -11.24
N TYR A 181 15.33 4.77 -11.02
CA TYR A 181 16.10 4.49 -9.83
C TYR A 181 16.47 5.81 -9.16
N TRP A 182 15.95 6.03 -7.96
CA TRP A 182 16.18 7.23 -7.16
C TRP A 182 17.13 6.88 -6.01
N GLY A 183 18.41 7.12 -6.23
CA GLY A 183 19.51 6.72 -5.35
C GLY A 183 19.80 7.70 -4.21
N ALA A 184 19.63 9.00 -4.44
CA ALA A 184 19.92 10.03 -3.43
C ALA A 184 18.70 10.84 -2.96
N GLY A 185 17.52 10.58 -3.54
CA GLY A 185 16.23 11.10 -3.09
C GLY A 185 15.48 11.85 -4.18
N ALA A 186 14.15 11.84 -4.07
CA ALA A 186 13.27 12.57 -4.99
C ALA A 186 12.11 13.21 -4.22
N ASN A 187 11.87 14.49 -4.48
CA ASN A 187 10.79 15.24 -3.85
C ASN A 187 9.72 15.61 -4.88
N PHE A 188 8.53 15.07 -4.70
CA PHE A 188 7.31 15.32 -5.46
C PHE A 188 6.20 15.89 -4.54
N SER A 189 6.55 16.48 -3.40
CA SER A 189 5.56 17.06 -2.49
C SER A 189 4.83 18.25 -3.12
N GLY A 190 3.53 18.38 -2.85
CA GLY A 190 2.72 19.50 -3.36
C GLY A 190 2.49 19.50 -4.88
N CYS A 191 2.78 18.41 -5.58
CA CYS A 191 2.63 18.33 -7.02
C CYS A 191 1.16 18.20 -7.45
N SER A 192 0.83 18.69 -8.65
CA SER A 192 -0.49 18.50 -9.26
C SER A 192 -0.36 17.79 -10.60
N TYR A 193 -1.01 16.63 -10.75
CA TYR A 193 -0.99 15.81 -11.98
C TYR A 193 -2.34 15.87 -12.68
N ARG A 194 -2.43 16.60 -13.81
CA ARG A 194 -3.67 16.74 -14.60
C ARG A 194 -4.02 15.47 -15.36
N GLU A 195 -3.00 14.79 -15.87
CA GLU A 195 -3.10 13.49 -16.54
C GLU A 195 -2.45 12.40 -15.69
N THR A 196 -2.24 11.21 -16.28
CA THR A 196 -1.65 10.06 -15.61
C THR A 196 -0.24 10.34 -15.10
N ALA A 197 0.03 9.98 -13.84
CA ALA A 197 1.35 9.95 -13.24
C ALA A 197 1.82 8.49 -13.14
N ASN A 198 2.70 8.07 -14.05
CA ASN A 198 3.28 6.74 -14.06
C ASN A 198 4.66 6.73 -13.41
N LEU A 199 4.73 6.19 -12.19
CA LEU A 199 5.93 6.04 -11.35
C LEU A 199 6.24 4.55 -11.08
N SER A 200 5.56 3.64 -11.79
CA SER A 200 5.62 2.19 -11.56
C SER A 200 6.99 1.58 -11.84
N ALA A 201 7.23 0.37 -11.33
CA ALA A 201 8.47 -0.38 -11.55
C ALA A 201 9.74 0.37 -11.13
N SER A 202 9.65 1.30 -10.17
CA SER A 202 10.76 2.15 -9.76
C SER A 202 11.42 1.67 -8.46
N VAL A 203 12.66 2.09 -8.24
CA VAL A 203 13.43 1.82 -7.02
C VAL A 203 13.71 3.13 -6.30
N TYR A 204 13.42 3.17 -5.02
CA TYR A 204 13.71 4.31 -4.14
C TYR A 204 14.71 3.85 -3.08
N SER A 205 16.00 4.06 -3.33
CA SER A 205 17.09 3.70 -2.41
C SER A 205 17.34 4.77 -1.34
N ALA A 206 16.85 5.99 -1.57
CA ALA A 206 16.76 7.06 -0.60
C ALA A 206 15.31 7.52 -0.43
N ALA A 207 15.04 8.31 0.62
CA ALA A 207 13.69 8.72 0.96
C ALA A 207 13.01 9.46 -0.20
N VAL A 208 11.72 9.20 -0.38
CA VAL A 208 10.90 9.82 -1.43
C VAL A 208 9.66 10.49 -0.83
N HIS A 209 9.37 11.70 -1.29
CA HIS A 209 8.26 12.51 -0.79
C HIS A 209 7.22 12.76 -1.89
N PHE A 210 5.97 12.43 -1.63
CA PHE A 210 4.80 12.72 -2.48
C PHE A 210 3.73 13.53 -1.74
N THR A 211 4.01 13.90 -0.49
CA THR A 211 3.06 14.50 0.46
C THR A 211 2.33 15.72 -0.10
N ALA A 212 1.06 15.88 0.26
CA ALA A 212 0.21 17.01 -0.14
C ALA A 212 0.03 17.16 -1.67
N SER A 213 0.13 16.07 -2.43
CA SER A 213 -0.05 16.09 -3.89
C SER A 213 -1.49 15.82 -4.31
N THR A 214 -1.87 16.33 -5.47
CA THR A 214 -3.19 16.10 -6.07
C THR A 214 -3.07 15.39 -7.42
N TYR A 215 -3.80 14.28 -7.58
CA TYR A 215 -3.83 13.48 -8.80
C TYR A 215 -5.21 13.57 -9.44
N TYR A 216 -5.34 14.43 -10.46
CA TYR A 216 -6.55 14.52 -11.28
C TYR A 216 -6.65 13.37 -12.29
N GLY A 217 -5.50 12.86 -12.75
CA GLY A 217 -5.38 11.63 -13.54
C GLY A 217 -5.05 10.40 -12.68
N LYS A 218 -4.87 9.23 -13.32
CA LYS A 218 -4.49 7.99 -12.63
C LYS A 218 -3.11 8.11 -11.98
N ALA A 219 -2.93 7.52 -10.80
CA ALA A 219 -1.62 7.45 -10.13
C ALA A 219 -1.13 5.99 -10.11
N ILE A 220 0.01 5.72 -10.75
CA ILE A 220 0.52 4.37 -10.97
C ILE A 220 1.86 4.19 -10.25
N PHE A 221 1.85 3.44 -9.15
CA PHE A 221 3.01 3.12 -8.30
C PHE A 221 3.38 1.63 -8.28
N ARG A 222 2.58 0.77 -8.91
CA ARG A 222 2.71 -0.70 -8.89
C ARG A 222 4.12 -1.21 -9.24
N ASN A 223 4.44 -2.41 -8.77
CA ASN A 223 5.71 -3.09 -9.00
C ASN A 223 6.95 -2.31 -8.52
N SER A 224 6.81 -1.38 -7.57
CA SER A 224 7.93 -0.55 -7.11
C SER A 224 8.56 -1.09 -5.83
N VAL A 225 9.82 -0.72 -5.57
CA VAL A 225 10.55 -1.10 -4.37
C VAL A 225 11.03 0.15 -3.63
N TYR A 226 10.58 0.31 -2.39
CA TYR A 226 10.95 1.40 -1.49
C TYR A 226 11.92 0.87 -0.44
N ARG A 227 13.23 1.05 -0.67
CA ARG A 227 14.28 0.61 0.27
C ARG A 227 14.48 1.59 1.43
N ALA A 228 14.09 2.84 1.20
CA ALA A 228 14.08 3.91 2.19
C ALA A 228 12.65 4.46 2.36
N ALA A 229 12.47 5.35 3.33
CA ALA A 229 11.16 5.82 3.75
C ALA A 229 10.37 6.48 2.60
N VAL A 230 9.06 6.24 2.57
CA VAL A 230 8.13 6.86 1.62
C VAL A 230 7.09 7.72 2.34
N HIS A 231 6.96 8.97 1.92
CA HIS A 231 6.05 9.95 2.52
C HIS A 231 4.96 10.38 1.54
N MET A 232 3.81 9.73 1.60
CA MET A 232 2.63 9.93 0.75
C MET A 232 1.41 10.39 1.58
N SER A 233 1.58 11.36 2.47
CA SER A 233 0.51 11.83 3.36
C SER A 233 -0.28 13.00 2.78
N GLY A 234 -1.56 13.11 3.13
CA GLY A 234 -2.40 14.26 2.80
C GLY A 234 -2.65 14.47 1.30
N CYS A 235 -2.62 13.42 0.50
CA CYS A 235 -2.84 13.47 -0.94
C CYS A 235 -4.33 13.34 -1.32
N ASP A 236 -4.72 13.98 -2.43
CA ASP A 236 -6.05 13.87 -3.04
C ASP A 236 -5.96 13.11 -4.37
N TYR A 237 -6.38 11.84 -4.38
CA TYR A 237 -6.44 10.99 -5.56
C TYR A 237 -7.85 11.01 -6.16
N ARG A 238 -8.02 11.72 -7.28
CA ARG A 238 -9.34 11.90 -7.93
C ARG A 238 -9.67 10.82 -8.93
N ARG A 239 -8.70 9.97 -9.27
CA ARG A 239 -8.82 8.79 -10.14
C ARG A 239 -8.13 7.60 -9.48
N GLN A 240 -8.13 6.47 -10.20
CA GLN A 240 -7.62 5.21 -9.70
C GLN A 240 -6.16 5.28 -9.25
N VAL A 241 -5.87 4.59 -8.16
CA VAL A 241 -4.52 4.35 -7.64
C VAL A 241 -4.14 2.90 -7.86
N HIS A 242 -3.02 2.67 -8.53
CA HIS A 242 -2.49 1.34 -8.83
C HIS A 242 -1.15 1.17 -8.14
N ALA A 243 -1.11 0.46 -7.01
CA ALA A 243 0.07 0.25 -6.17
C ALA A 243 0.39 -1.24 -5.97
N GLN A 244 -0.22 -2.13 -6.75
CA GLN A 244 -0.11 -3.58 -6.62
C GLN A 244 1.34 -4.07 -6.68
N ALA A 245 1.58 -5.21 -6.02
CA ALA A 245 2.86 -5.92 -6.06
C ALA A 245 4.08 -5.01 -5.76
N SER A 246 3.92 -4.05 -4.85
CA SER A 246 5.01 -3.17 -4.42
C SER A 246 5.62 -3.66 -3.11
N VAL A 247 6.91 -3.39 -2.90
CA VAL A 247 7.64 -3.80 -1.70
C VAL A 247 8.13 -2.56 -0.95
N TYR A 248 7.80 -2.48 0.34
CA TYR A 248 8.19 -1.41 1.25
C TYR A 248 9.15 -1.99 2.29
N GLU A 249 10.46 -1.82 2.08
CA GLU A 249 11.48 -2.35 3.00
C GLU A 249 11.67 -1.44 4.22
N ALA A 250 11.39 -0.15 4.06
CA ALA A 250 11.41 0.87 5.11
C ALA A 250 10.01 1.43 5.39
N GLU A 251 9.95 2.39 6.32
CA GLU A 251 8.71 3.00 6.79
C GLU A 251 7.91 3.66 5.65
N ALA A 252 6.59 3.47 5.69
CA ALA A 252 5.65 4.03 4.74
C ALA A 252 4.61 4.89 5.48
N ASN A 253 4.57 6.18 5.16
CA ASN A 253 3.62 7.11 5.73
C ASN A 253 2.59 7.56 4.69
N LEU A 254 1.36 7.11 4.84
CA LEU A 254 0.21 7.28 3.95
C LEU A 254 -0.96 7.95 4.69
N LEU A 255 -0.71 8.72 5.76
CA LEU A 255 -1.78 9.30 6.59
C LEU A 255 -2.70 10.27 5.82
N GLU A 256 -3.97 10.34 6.23
CA GLU A 256 -4.94 11.36 5.82
C GLU A 256 -5.12 11.52 4.29
N ASN A 257 -5.01 10.42 3.55
CA ASN A 257 -5.25 10.43 2.11
C ASN A 257 -6.73 10.34 1.77
N THR A 258 -7.12 10.98 0.66
CA THR A 258 -8.44 10.84 0.06
C THR A 258 -8.34 10.11 -1.28
N TYR A 259 -8.99 8.95 -1.37
CA TYR A 259 -9.11 8.15 -2.59
C TYR A 259 -10.54 8.23 -3.11
N ARG A 260 -10.80 9.05 -4.13
CA ARG A 260 -12.17 9.26 -4.63
C ARG A 260 -12.67 8.13 -5.52
N GLU A 261 -11.73 7.45 -6.19
CA GLU A 261 -11.96 6.25 -6.99
C GLU A 261 -11.21 5.05 -6.39
N GLY A 262 -11.23 3.91 -7.06
CA GLY A 262 -10.64 2.67 -6.53
C GLY A 262 -9.13 2.77 -6.30
N ALA A 263 -8.67 2.16 -5.21
CA ALA A 263 -7.26 2.10 -4.84
C ALA A 263 -6.84 0.66 -4.55
N ASP A 264 -5.76 0.21 -5.21
CA ASP A 264 -5.39 -1.20 -5.26
C ASP A 264 -3.91 -1.42 -4.88
N TRP A 265 -3.71 -2.11 -3.77
CA TRP A 265 -2.42 -2.54 -3.22
C TRP A 265 -2.24 -4.05 -3.27
N THR A 266 -3.10 -4.80 -3.96
CA THR A 266 -3.08 -6.27 -4.00
C THR A 266 -1.68 -6.84 -4.15
N ARG A 267 -1.34 -7.87 -3.35
CA ARG A 267 -0.01 -8.53 -3.33
C ARG A 267 1.17 -7.66 -2.95
N SER A 268 0.96 -6.55 -2.25
CA SER A 268 2.06 -5.72 -1.76
C SER A 268 2.64 -6.27 -0.46
N THR A 269 3.93 -6.00 -0.23
CA THR A 269 4.65 -6.48 0.96
C THR A 269 5.25 -5.30 1.72
N TRP A 270 4.98 -5.21 3.02
CA TRP A 270 5.58 -4.23 3.93
C TRP A 270 6.48 -4.93 4.94
N ARG A 271 7.74 -4.53 4.97
CA ARG A 271 8.72 -4.96 5.98
C ARG A 271 9.01 -3.84 6.97
N GLY A 272 8.86 -2.58 6.57
CA GLY A 272 8.87 -1.41 7.45
C GLY A 272 7.46 -0.96 7.82
N ARG A 273 7.32 -0.32 8.99
CA ARG A 273 6.02 0.11 9.56
C ARG A 273 5.19 0.91 8.54
N LEU A 274 3.89 0.65 8.51
CA LEU A 274 2.92 1.40 7.71
C LEU A 274 2.00 2.22 8.62
N ASN A 275 1.86 3.51 8.35
CA ASN A 275 0.78 4.33 8.88
C ASN A 275 -0.07 4.88 7.73
N ALA A 276 -1.30 4.42 7.59
CA ALA A 276 -2.32 4.94 6.69
C ALA A 276 -3.60 5.31 7.44
N SER A 277 -3.47 5.83 8.66
CA SER A 277 -4.59 6.28 9.48
C SER A 277 -5.33 7.48 8.87
N GLY A 278 -6.61 7.61 9.21
CA GLY A 278 -7.45 8.76 8.81
C GLY A 278 -7.74 8.85 7.32
N CYS A 279 -7.55 7.77 6.56
CA CYS A 279 -7.82 7.77 5.12
C CYS A 279 -9.32 7.66 4.80
N THR A 280 -9.72 8.25 3.67
CA THR A 280 -11.09 8.11 3.12
C THR A 280 -11.05 7.43 1.75
N TYR A 281 -11.80 6.34 1.60
CA TYR A 281 -11.95 5.59 0.36
C TYR A 281 -13.38 5.73 -0.17
N GLY A 282 -13.56 6.53 -1.21
CA GLY A 282 -14.85 6.78 -1.87
C GLY A 282 -15.35 5.62 -2.72
N ARG A 283 -14.45 4.72 -3.12
CA ARG A 283 -14.73 3.46 -3.84
C ARG A 283 -13.95 2.31 -3.21
N ALA A 284 -13.90 1.16 -3.88
CA ALA A 284 -13.26 -0.04 -3.36
C ALA A 284 -11.78 0.20 -3.01
N ALA A 285 -11.38 -0.27 -1.83
CA ALA A 285 -10.01 -0.28 -1.35
C ALA A 285 -9.54 -1.73 -1.26
N ASN A 286 -8.55 -2.11 -2.06
CA ASN A 286 -8.11 -3.49 -2.16
C ASN A 286 -6.70 -3.69 -1.61
N PHE A 287 -6.60 -4.49 -0.56
CA PHE A 287 -5.39 -4.94 0.13
C PHE A 287 -5.28 -6.47 0.15
N ALA A 288 -6.01 -7.17 -0.74
CA ALA A 288 -5.98 -8.62 -0.81
C ALA A 288 -4.56 -9.17 -1.05
N GLU A 289 -4.28 -10.35 -0.49
CA GLU A 289 -3.02 -11.07 -0.67
C GLU A 289 -1.76 -10.26 -0.27
N CYS A 290 -1.92 -9.20 0.52
CA CYS A 290 -0.80 -8.45 1.08
C CYS A 290 -0.06 -9.23 2.19
N THR A 291 1.16 -8.79 2.50
CA THR A 291 1.93 -9.30 3.64
C THR A 291 2.51 -8.13 4.41
N TRP A 292 2.11 -7.98 5.67
CA TRP A 292 2.69 -7.00 6.59
C TRP A 292 3.60 -7.72 7.58
N GLY A 293 4.90 -7.68 7.31
CA GLY A 293 5.97 -8.16 8.19
C GLY A 293 6.23 -7.28 9.41
N CYS A 294 5.37 -6.30 9.69
CA CYS A 294 5.56 -5.22 10.65
C CYS A 294 4.22 -4.76 11.23
N ASP A 295 4.25 -3.85 12.20
CA ASP A 295 3.04 -3.18 12.68
C ASP A 295 2.43 -2.32 11.56
N VAL A 296 1.11 -2.38 11.43
CA VAL A 296 0.32 -1.64 10.46
C VAL A 296 -0.78 -0.84 11.15
N THR A 297 -0.90 0.44 10.80
CA THR A 297 -1.96 1.32 11.30
C THR A 297 -2.86 1.77 10.17
N LEU A 298 -4.11 1.30 10.19
CA LEU A 298 -5.24 1.68 9.34
C LEU A 298 -6.38 2.32 10.16
N ALA A 299 -6.08 2.82 11.36
CA ALA A 299 -7.04 3.37 12.30
C ALA A 299 -7.78 4.61 11.77
N GLY A 300 -9.03 4.79 12.20
CA GLY A 300 -9.83 5.97 11.89
C GLY A 300 -10.17 6.15 10.40
N CYS A 301 -10.08 5.08 9.59
CA CYS A 301 -10.39 5.16 8.17
C CYS A 301 -11.89 5.10 7.89
N THR A 302 -12.32 5.70 6.78
CA THR A 302 -13.69 5.58 6.26
C THR A 302 -13.68 4.89 4.90
N TYR A 303 -14.44 3.81 4.79
CA TYR A 303 -14.66 3.05 3.56
C TYR A 303 -16.12 3.23 3.10
N GLU A 304 -16.33 4.01 2.04
CA GLU A 304 -17.65 4.28 1.45
C GLU A 304 -18.15 3.10 0.60
N LYS A 305 -17.22 2.27 0.11
CA LYS A 305 -17.45 1.01 -0.61
C LYS A 305 -16.55 -0.08 -0.02
N ASP A 306 -16.49 -1.22 -0.69
CA ASP A 306 -15.89 -2.43 -0.15
C ASP A 306 -14.42 -2.24 0.24
N ALA A 307 -14.08 -2.71 1.45
CA ALA A 307 -12.72 -2.80 1.95
C ALA A 307 -12.30 -4.27 1.90
N VAL A 308 -11.34 -4.60 1.03
CA VAL A 308 -10.94 -5.99 0.77
C VAL A 308 -9.56 -6.24 1.36
N PHE A 309 -9.49 -7.15 2.32
CA PHE A 309 -8.30 -7.63 3.01
C PHE A 309 -8.22 -9.16 2.94
N MET A 310 -8.78 -9.79 1.92
CA MET A 310 -8.84 -11.26 1.83
C MET A 310 -7.46 -11.90 1.67
N SER A 311 -7.27 -13.06 2.29
CA SER A 311 -6.03 -13.86 2.20
C SER A 311 -4.78 -13.07 2.59
N THR A 312 -4.89 -12.21 3.60
CA THR A 312 -3.80 -11.29 3.97
C THR A 312 -3.11 -11.71 5.25
N ALA A 313 -1.80 -11.52 5.32
CA ALA A 313 -0.99 -11.91 6.48
C ALA A 313 -0.47 -10.69 7.27
N PHE A 314 -0.96 -10.53 8.49
CA PHE A 314 -0.50 -9.56 9.49
C PHE A 314 0.49 -10.23 10.44
N HIS A 315 1.79 -10.03 10.24
CA HIS A 315 2.81 -10.60 11.14
C HIS A 315 3.05 -9.74 12.38
N GLY A 316 2.93 -8.41 12.24
CA GLY A 316 2.93 -7.46 13.37
C GLY A 316 1.52 -7.12 13.84
N THR A 317 1.42 -6.10 14.70
CA THR A 317 0.14 -5.64 15.23
C THR A 317 -0.66 -4.91 14.16
N ALA A 318 -1.95 -5.22 14.04
CA ALA A 318 -2.88 -4.57 13.12
C ALA A 318 -3.81 -3.60 13.87
N HIS A 319 -3.56 -2.31 13.73
CA HIS A 319 -4.36 -1.24 14.32
C HIS A 319 -5.42 -0.78 13.30
N MET A 320 -6.68 -1.13 13.54
CA MET A 320 -7.86 -0.82 12.71
C MET A 320 -9.00 -0.23 13.53
N GLU A 321 -8.69 0.35 14.69
CA GLU A 321 -9.64 0.94 15.61
C GLU A 321 -10.32 2.20 15.06
N GLY A 322 -11.55 2.45 15.48
CA GLY A 322 -12.32 3.64 15.11
C GLY A 322 -12.65 3.76 13.62
N CYS A 323 -12.57 2.68 12.85
CA CYS A 323 -12.90 2.69 11.42
C CYS A 323 -14.41 2.71 11.17
N THR A 324 -14.81 3.23 10.00
CA THR A 324 -16.19 3.16 9.52
C THR A 324 -16.26 2.45 8.18
N TYR A 325 -16.91 1.29 8.15
CA TYR A 325 -17.20 0.51 6.95
C TYR A 325 -18.66 0.71 6.57
N ARG A 326 -18.92 1.46 5.50
CA ARG A 326 -20.28 1.76 4.99
C ARG A 326 -20.79 0.75 3.97
N ALA A 327 -19.95 -0.19 3.54
CA ALA A 327 -20.28 -1.30 2.66
C ALA A 327 -19.60 -2.57 3.20
N GLY A 328 -19.24 -3.53 2.33
CA GLY A 328 -18.63 -4.78 2.77
C GLY A 328 -17.21 -4.62 3.31
N ALA A 329 -16.84 -5.42 4.30
CA ALA A 329 -15.48 -5.52 4.82
C ALA A 329 -15.02 -6.99 4.81
N TYR A 330 -14.09 -7.34 3.94
CA TYR A 330 -13.78 -8.73 3.60
C TYR A 330 -12.37 -9.10 4.04
N PHE A 331 -12.23 -9.83 5.14
CA PHE A 331 -10.97 -10.33 5.70
C PHE A 331 -10.79 -11.84 5.51
N SER A 332 -11.72 -12.53 4.85
CA SER A 332 -11.76 -13.99 4.73
C SER A 332 -10.40 -14.61 4.40
N TYR A 333 -10.07 -15.69 5.10
CA TYR A 333 -8.81 -16.44 5.00
C TYR A 333 -7.54 -15.67 5.37
N SER A 334 -7.67 -14.56 6.11
CA SER A 334 -6.51 -13.81 6.62
C SER A 334 -5.91 -14.42 7.86
N GLU A 335 -4.64 -14.10 8.09
CA GLU A 335 -3.87 -14.51 9.24
C GLU A 335 -3.42 -13.30 10.06
N PHE A 336 -3.77 -13.28 11.35
CA PHE A 336 -3.36 -12.28 12.33
C PHE A 336 -2.39 -12.93 13.33
N ARG A 337 -1.09 -12.80 13.10
CA ARG A 337 -0.06 -13.34 14.00
C ARG A 337 0.21 -12.43 15.19
N GLY A 338 0.24 -11.12 14.94
CA GLY A 338 0.22 -10.10 15.98
C GLY A 338 -1.19 -9.82 16.45
N ASP A 339 -1.31 -8.95 17.46
CA ASP A 339 -2.61 -8.50 17.95
C ASP A 339 -3.35 -7.69 16.87
N ALA A 340 -4.67 -7.74 16.88
CA ALA A 340 -5.53 -7.01 15.95
C ALA A 340 -6.56 -6.21 16.74
N ASP A 341 -6.54 -4.88 16.56
CA ASP A 341 -7.44 -3.95 17.24
C ASP A 341 -8.43 -3.37 16.24
N PHE A 342 -9.70 -3.71 16.39
CA PHE A 342 -10.82 -3.14 15.64
C PHE A 342 -11.70 -2.27 16.53
N SER A 343 -11.31 -2.01 17.78
CA SER A 343 -12.18 -1.42 18.81
C SER A 343 -12.83 -0.11 18.36
N GLY A 344 -14.08 0.10 18.78
CA GLY A 344 -14.86 1.28 18.42
C GLY A 344 -15.23 1.41 16.94
N SER A 345 -14.96 0.42 16.09
CA SER A 345 -15.28 0.47 14.66
C SER A 345 -16.77 0.22 14.37
N VAL A 346 -17.25 0.74 13.24
CA VAL A 346 -18.64 0.62 12.80
C VAL A 346 -18.70 -0.13 11.48
N PHE A 347 -19.35 -1.30 11.50
CA PHE A 347 -19.56 -2.16 10.35
C PHE A 347 -21.05 -2.19 9.98
N ARG A 348 -21.43 -1.42 8.94
CA ARG A 348 -22.84 -1.22 8.57
C ARG A 348 -23.43 -2.33 7.71
N HIS A 349 -22.59 -3.14 7.06
CA HIS A 349 -22.98 -4.23 6.18
C HIS A 349 -22.10 -5.46 6.41
N ASP A 350 -22.18 -6.42 5.48
CA ASP A 350 -21.51 -7.71 5.54
C ASP A 350 -20.00 -7.57 5.84
N THR A 351 -19.60 -8.18 6.94
CA THR A 351 -18.23 -8.22 7.42
C THR A 351 -17.82 -9.67 7.52
N GLU A 352 -16.82 -10.08 6.75
CA GLU A 352 -16.40 -11.46 6.68
C GLU A 352 -15.01 -11.63 7.27
N PHE A 353 -14.94 -12.35 8.38
CA PHE A 353 -13.72 -12.93 8.94
C PHE A 353 -13.71 -14.45 8.74
N VAL A 354 -14.32 -14.95 7.66
CA VAL A 354 -14.51 -16.38 7.42
C VAL A 354 -13.16 -17.08 7.24
N GLY A 355 -12.94 -18.17 7.98
CA GLY A 355 -11.71 -18.97 7.90
C GLY A 355 -10.45 -18.22 8.34
N CYS A 356 -10.58 -17.14 9.12
CA CYS A 356 -9.44 -16.38 9.62
C CYS A 356 -8.67 -17.14 10.71
N ARG A 357 -7.38 -16.85 10.81
CA ARG A 357 -6.47 -17.45 11.79
C ARG A 357 -5.93 -16.37 12.70
N TRP A 358 -6.30 -16.41 13.98
CA TRP A 358 -5.94 -15.41 14.97
C TRP A 358 -4.96 -16.02 15.98
N ARG A 359 -3.67 -15.74 15.82
CA ARG A 359 -2.63 -16.16 16.77
C ARG A 359 -2.42 -15.12 17.86
N GLY A 360 -2.49 -13.84 17.49
CA GLY A 360 -2.56 -12.72 18.44
C GLY A 360 -3.98 -12.50 18.96
N ARG A 361 -4.12 -11.60 19.93
CA ARG A 361 -5.42 -11.20 20.48
C ARG A 361 -6.21 -10.40 19.45
N ALA A 362 -7.53 -10.54 19.46
CA ALA A 362 -8.44 -9.75 18.63
C ALA A 362 -9.36 -8.90 19.51
N ASP A 363 -9.33 -7.59 19.34
CA ASP A 363 -10.18 -6.65 20.08
C ASP A 363 -11.26 -6.06 19.18
N LEU A 364 -12.52 -6.39 19.44
CA LEU A 364 -13.70 -5.81 18.80
C LEU A 364 -14.58 -5.06 19.82
N SER A 365 -13.99 -4.61 20.93
CA SER A 365 -14.70 -3.90 22.00
C SER A 365 -15.31 -2.60 21.50
N GLY A 366 -16.54 -2.32 21.92
CA GLY A 366 -17.25 -1.09 21.56
C GLY A 366 -17.60 -0.95 20.08
N CYS A 367 -17.40 -1.99 19.27
CA CYS A 367 -17.80 -1.98 17.86
C CYS A 367 -19.32 -1.89 17.70
N THR A 368 -19.77 -1.48 16.52
CA THR A 368 -21.16 -1.68 16.06
C THR A 368 -21.14 -2.66 14.88
N LEU A 369 -21.80 -3.80 15.05
CA LEU A 369 -21.81 -4.91 14.08
C LEU A 369 -23.24 -5.18 13.60
N HIS A 370 -23.43 -5.25 12.28
CA HIS A 370 -24.72 -5.59 11.66
C HIS A 370 -24.74 -7.01 11.07
N HIS A 371 -23.94 -7.30 10.05
CA HIS A 371 -23.77 -8.65 9.51
C HIS A 371 -22.30 -9.04 9.64
N VAL A 372 -21.99 -9.99 10.51
CA VAL A 372 -20.60 -10.44 10.72
C VAL A 372 -20.53 -11.95 10.71
N SER A 373 -19.54 -12.50 10.00
CA SER A 373 -19.26 -13.93 10.02
C SER A 373 -17.81 -14.17 10.40
N PHE A 374 -17.61 -14.96 11.45
CA PHE A 374 -16.34 -15.55 11.85
C PHE A 374 -16.28 -17.04 11.47
N GLU A 375 -17.22 -17.53 10.67
CA GLU A 375 -17.39 -18.95 10.39
C GLU A 375 -16.06 -19.63 10.01
N GLY A 376 -15.78 -20.79 10.59
CA GLY A 376 -14.58 -21.56 10.23
C GLY A 376 -13.27 -21.00 10.78
N SER A 377 -13.30 -19.99 11.67
CA SER A 377 -12.09 -19.33 12.17
C SER A 377 -11.45 -20.05 13.34
N SER A 378 -10.15 -19.83 13.53
CA SER A 378 -9.40 -20.30 14.70
C SER A 378 -8.82 -19.14 15.50
N HIS A 379 -9.14 -19.08 16.79
CA HIS A 379 -8.73 -18.05 17.74
C HIS A 379 -7.84 -18.66 18.82
N LEU A 380 -6.52 -18.65 18.59
CA LEU A 380 -5.53 -19.06 19.60
C LEU A 380 -5.23 -17.93 20.57
N GLY A 381 -5.22 -16.69 20.09
CA GLY A 381 -5.31 -15.52 20.95
C GLY A 381 -6.74 -15.28 21.41
N ALA A 382 -6.89 -14.60 22.55
CA ALA A 382 -8.20 -14.22 23.07
C ALA A 382 -8.91 -13.26 22.11
N ILE A 383 -10.22 -13.41 21.96
CA ILE A 383 -11.07 -12.47 21.22
C ILE A 383 -12.10 -11.82 22.14
N THR A 384 -12.25 -10.50 22.03
CA THR A 384 -13.15 -9.74 22.90
C THR A 384 -14.14 -8.88 22.11
N PHE A 385 -15.37 -8.82 22.60
CA PHE A 385 -16.52 -8.07 22.10
C PHE A 385 -17.11 -7.21 23.22
N ARG A 386 -16.28 -6.71 24.13
CA ARG A 386 -16.77 -5.99 25.31
C ARG A 386 -17.49 -4.72 24.91
N GLY A 387 -18.73 -4.54 25.38
CA GLY A 387 -19.53 -3.36 25.05
C GLY A 387 -19.95 -3.24 23.59
N THR A 388 -19.69 -4.24 22.75
CA THR A 388 -20.07 -4.25 21.33
C THR A 388 -21.60 -4.18 21.18
N GLN A 389 -22.06 -3.43 20.18
CA GLN A 389 -23.46 -3.26 19.84
C GLN A 389 -23.79 -4.08 18.60
N PHE A 390 -24.74 -5.01 18.72
CA PHE A 390 -25.28 -5.77 17.60
C PHE A 390 -26.53 -5.04 17.07
N SER A 391 -26.39 -4.36 15.93
CA SER A 391 -27.40 -3.45 15.39
C SER A 391 -28.49 -4.11 14.52
N GLY A 392 -28.45 -5.43 14.38
CA GLY A 392 -29.37 -6.22 13.55
C GLY A 392 -28.64 -7.40 12.93
N GLY A 393 -29.28 -8.09 11.98
CA GLY A 393 -28.63 -9.05 11.10
C GLY A 393 -28.21 -10.40 11.72
N TYR A 394 -27.22 -11.04 11.06
CA TYR A 394 -26.71 -12.38 11.39
C TYR A 394 -25.27 -12.26 11.86
N CYS A 395 -24.99 -12.80 13.05
CA CYS A 395 -23.66 -12.92 13.62
C CYS A 395 -23.32 -14.41 13.70
N VAL A 396 -22.49 -14.88 12.77
CA VAL A 396 -22.20 -16.31 12.60
C VAL A 396 -20.82 -16.60 13.15
N PHE A 397 -20.75 -17.42 14.20
CA PHE A 397 -19.49 -17.91 14.77
C PHE A 397 -19.25 -19.39 14.48
N ASP A 398 -20.14 -20.02 13.71
CA ASP A 398 -20.19 -21.45 13.47
C ASP A 398 -18.85 -22.06 13.04
N ARG A 399 -18.65 -23.34 13.38
CA ARG A 399 -17.48 -24.12 12.97
C ARG A 399 -16.16 -23.43 13.35
N SER A 400 -16.11 -22.73 14.48
CA SER A 400 -14.93 -21.99 14.92
C SER A 400 -14.31 -22.56 16.20
N VAL A 401 -13.02 -22.31 16.39
CA VAL A 401 -12.27 -22.74 17.58
C VAL A 401 -11.83 -21.52 18.39
N TYR A 402 -12.18 -21.48 19.68
CA TYR A 402 -11.79 -20.45 20.65
C TYR A 402 -10.85 -21.04 21.70
N ALA A 403 -9.57 -21.14 21.35
CA ALA A 403 -8.54 -21.66 22.22
C ALA A 403 -8.02 -20.63 23.24
N GLY A 404 -8.00 -19.35 22.87
CA GLY A 404 -7.54 -18.25 23.72
C GLY A 404 -8.60 -17.64 24.65
N GLY A 405 -9.84 -18.08 24.54
CA GLY A 405 -10.99 -17.50 25.24
C GLY A 405 -11.77 -16.48 24.40
N ILE A 406 -13.01 -16.23 24.82
CA ILE A 406 -13.94 -15.32 24.15
C ILE A 406 -14.74 -14.52 25.19
N ASP A 407 -14.83 -13.20 25.03
CA ASP A 407 -15.48 -12.32 26.01
C ASP A 407 -16.53 -11.40 25.39
N PHE A 408 -17.81 -11.60 25.74
CA PHE A 408 -18.94 -10.73 25.37
C PHE A 408 -19.44 -9.83 26.52
N THR A 409 -18.61 -9.55 27.53
CA THR A 409 -19.01 -8.76 28.70
C THR A 409 -19.54 -7.39 28.29
N GLY A 410 -20.80 -7.10 28.65
CA GLY A 410 -21.46 -5.82 28.33
C GLY A 410 -21.86 -5.66 26.87
N ALA A 411 -21.68 -6.69 26.03
CA ALA A 411 -22.21 -6.68 24.66
C ALA A 411 -23.74 -6.64 24.70
N ALA A 412 -24.35 -5.85 23.81
CA ALA A 412 -25.78 -5.60 23.82
C ALA A 412 -26.36 -5.51 22.41
N GLN A 413 -27.68 -5.62 22.32
CA GLN A 413 -28.40 -5.26 21.11
C GLN A 413 -28.47 -3.73 21.00
N ALA A 414 -28.31 -3.20 19.80
CA ALA A 414 -28.33 -1.76 19.60
C ALA A 414 -29.71 -1.15 19.96
N SER A 415 -29.68 0.04 20.53
CA SER A 415 -30.84 0.64 21.18
C SER A 415 -31.58 1.69 20.36
N THR A 416 -31.07 2.08 19.18
CA THR A 416 -31.71 3.14 18.38
C THR A 416 -32.93 2.61 17.61
N ALA A 417 -33.95 3.46 17.45
CA ALA A 417 -35.20 3.09 16.79
C ALA A 417 -35.02 2.70 15.31
N GLN A 418 -33.97 3.21 14.65
CA GLN A 418 -33.62 2.90 13.26
C GLN A 418 -32.96 1.51 13.14
N GLU A 419 -32.20 1.08 14.15
CA GLU A 419 -31.52 -0.22 14.21
C GLU A 419 -32.46 -1.34 14.69
N ARG A 420 -33.40 -1.07 15.60
CA ARG A 420 -34.44 -2.05 16.01
C ARG A 420 -35.35 -2.51 14.86
N ALA A 421 -35.46 -1.71 13.80
CA ALA A 421 -36.23 -2.08 12.62
C ALA A 421 -35.60 -3.25 11.83
N ALA A 422 -34.33 -3.58 12.08
CA ALA A 422 -33.59 -4.67 11.41
C ALA A 422 -33.86 -6.07 12.00
N GLY A 423 -34.73 -6.19 13.02
CA GLY A 423 -35.03 -7.45 13.72
C GLY A 423 -34.04 -7.79 14.83
N GLU A 424 -34.33 -8.84 15.60
CA GLU A 424 -33.41 -9.31 16.65
C GLU A 424 -32.16 -9.94 16.01
N PRO A 425 -30.94 -9.55 16.41
CA PRO A 425 -29.72 -10.16 15.91
C PRO A 425 -29.74 -11.67 16.16
N GLN A 426 -29.52 -12.43 15.10
CA GLN A 426 -29.42 -13.88 15.15
C GLN A 426 -27.96 -14.24 15.35
N VAL A 427 -27.63 -14.80 16.52
CA VAL A 427 -26.26 -15.20 16.85
C VAL A 427 -26.16 -16.72 16.89
N SER A 428 -25.26 -17.30 16.09
CA SER A 428 -25.07 -18.76 16.00
C SER A 428 -23.66 -19.16 16.38
N PHE A 429 -23.54 -20.26 17.11
CA PHE A 429 -22.29 -20.88 17.59
C PHE A 429 -22.28 -22.40 17.29
N THR A 430 -22.95 -22.80 16.21
CA THR A 430 -23.10 -24.21 15.84
C THR A 430 -21.73 -24.80 15.56
N ASP A 431 -21.43 -25.96 16.16
CA ASP A 431 -20.16 -26.66 16.03
C ASP A 431 -18.93 -25.81 16.43
N CYS A 432 -19.07 -24.99 17.48
CA CYS A 432 -17.94 -24.26 18.06
C CYS A 432 -17.22 -25.06 19.15
N PHE A 433 -15.91 -24.88 19.23
CA PHE A 433 -15.05 -25.55 20.21
C PHE A 433 -14.34 -24.52 21.09
N LEU A 434 -14.52 -24.60 22.41
CA LEU A 434 -13.97 -23.62 23.35
C LEU A 434 -12.97 -24.30 24.29
N ASN A 435 -11.89 -23.60 24.63
CA ASN A 435 -10.94 -24.12 25.62
C ASN A 435 -11.47 -23.87 27.05
N PRO A 436 -11.69 -24.93 27.86
CA PRO A 436 -12.23 -24.80 29.21
C PRO A 436 -11.26 -24.14 30.20
N HIS A 437 -9.96 -24.04 29.88
CA HIS A 437 -8.95 -23.41 30.73
C HIS A 437 -8.83 -21.90 30.52
N HIS A 438 -9.61 -21.33 29.60
CA HIS A 438 -9.67 -19.90 29.34
C HIS A 438 -11.04 -19.32 29.72
N GLU A 439 -11.07 -18.01 29.89
CA GLU A 439 -12.29 -17.28 30.16
C GLU A 439 -13.21 -17.29 28.92
N ASN A 440 -14.44 -17.75 29.12
CA ASN A 440 -15.47 -17.82 28.08
C ASN A 440 -16.73 -17.12 28.63
N TYR A 441 -16.88 -15.84 28.35
CA TYR A 441 -17.95 -15.01 28.89
C TYR A 441 -19.03 -14.74 27.83
N PHE A 442 -20.23 -15.25 28.11
CA PHE A 442 -21.44 -15.04 27.31
C PHE A 442 -22.45 -14.31 28.19
N ALA A 443 -22.63 -13.00 27.98
CA ALA A 443 -23.50 -12.17 28.80
C ALA A 443 -24.86 -11.91 28.13
N HIS A 444 -25.91 -11.77 28.96
CA HIS A 444 -27.23 -11.30 28.55
C HIS A 444 -27.15 -9.81 28.13
N PRO A 445 -27.89 -9.34 27.09
CA PRO A 445 -29.03 -9.95 26.41
C PRO A 445 -28.73 -10.74 25.13
N VAL A 446 -27.47 -10.85 24.72
CA VAL A 446 -27.12 -11.60 23.50
C VAL A 446 -27.29 -13.11 23.72
N PHE A 447 -27.07 -13.58 24.95
CA PHE A 447 -27.19 -14.99 25.32
C PHE A 447 -28.22 -15.18 26.44
N THR A 448 -29.24 -16.02 26.19
CA THR A 448 -30.40 -16.20 27.08
C THR A 448 -30.35 -17.47 27.94
N GLY A 449 -29.19 -18.13 28.06
CA GLY A 449 -29.02 -19.39 28.80
C GLY A 449 -27.87 -19.39 29.81
N SER A 450 -27.91 -20.34 30.75
CA SER A 450 -26.77 -20.66 31.63
C SER A 450 -25.90 -21.73 30.98
N GLY A 451 -24.65 -21.41 30.67
CA GLY A 451 -23.68 -22.35 30.07
C GLY A 451 -23.19 -21.91 28.70
N LEU A 452 -22.62 -22.85 27.96
CA LEU A 452 -22.13 -22.61 26.60
C LEU A 452 -23.29 -22.33 25.62
N PRO A 453 -23.07 -21.51 24.59
CA PRO A 453 -24.03 -21.33 23.49
C PRO A 453 -24.46 -22.66 22.87
N ALA A 454 -25.71 -22.74 22.41
CA ALA A 454 -26.24 -23.93 21.76
C ALA A 454 -25.37 -24.33 20.55
N GLY A 455 -25.12 -25.64 20.41
CA GLY A 455 -24.27 -26.20 19.36
C GLY A 455 -22.76 -26.13 19.62
N SER A 456 -22.33 -25.48 20.70
CA SER A 456 -20.91 -25.42 21.08
C SER A 456 -20.54 -26.40 22.18
N ARG A 457 -19.26 -26.78 22.27
CA ARG A 457 -18.72 -27.62 23.33
C ARG A 457 -17.32 -27.18 23.77
N TYR A 458 -16.93 -27.60 24.97
CA TYR A 458 -15.53 -27.50 25.36
C TYR A 458 -14.68 -28.54 24.61
N LEU A 459 -13.40 -28.21 24.40
CA LEU A 459 -12.37 -29.16 24.00
C LEU A 459 -12.26 -30.28 25.05
N THR A 460 -12.03 -31.51 24.61
CA THR A 460 -11.74 -32.62 25.53
C THR A 460 -10.34 -32.44 26.16
N PRO A 461 -10.04 -33.14 27.27
CA PRO A 461 -8.69 -33.14 27.83
C PRO A 461 -7.61 -33.52 26.80
N GLU A 462 -7.86 -34.53 25.96
CA GLU A 462 -6.91 -34.98 24.92
C GLU A 462 -6.72 -33.92 23.83
N GLU A 463 -7.81 -33.27 23.37
CA GLU A 463 -7.74 -32.19 22.39
C GLU A 463 -6.97 -30.98 22.94
N THR A 464 -7.19 -30.67 24.22
CA THR A 464 -6.52 -29.57 24.92
C THR A 464 -5.02 -29.86 25.10
N GLU A 465 -4.66 -31.09 25.48
CA GLU A 465 -3.27 -31.53 25.61
C GLU A 465 -2.55 -31.54 24.24
N ASP A 466 -3.17 -32.04 23.18
CA ASP A 466 -2.60 -32.03 21.83
C ASP A 466 -2.34 -30.59 21.35
N LEU A 467 -3.29 -29.67 21.57
CA LEU A 467 -3.09 -28.25 21.26
C LEU A 467 -1.93 -27.66 22.07
N ALA A 468 -1.88 -27.90 23.38
CA ALA A 468 -0.81 -27.40 24.23
C ALA A 468 0.57 -27.88 23.75
N ASN A 469 0.69 -29.16 23.37
CA ASN A 469 1.92 -29.73 22.83
C ASN A 469 2.34 -29.08 21.50
N ARG A 470 1.38 -28.86 20.58
CA ARG A 470 1.64 -28.18 19.30
C ARG A 470 2.09 -26.73 19.51
N LEU A 471 1.40 -26.00 20.38
CA LEU A 471 1.75 -24.61 20.72
C LEU A 471 3.13 -24.52 21.38
N ALA A 472 3.46 -25.44 22.29
CA ALA A 472 4.77 -25.50 22.92
C ALA A 472 5.89 -25.77 21.89
N ALA A 473 5.67 -26.73 20.98
CA ALA A 473 6.62 -27.04 19.90
C ALA A 473 6.81 -25.84 18.96
N TYR A 474 5.73 -25.18 18.57
CA TYR A 474 5.76 -23.95 17.76
C TYR A 474 6.54 -22.84 18.48
N THR A 475 6.19 -22.53 19.73
CA THR A 475 6.81 -21.45 20.51
C THR A 475 8.31 -21.68 20.68
N SER A 476 8.71 -22.91 20.99
CA SER A 476 10.13 -23.30 21.07
C SER A 476 10.86 -23.11 19.73
N ALA A 477 10.25 -23.53 18.62
CA ALA A 477 10.84 -23.36 17.30
C ALA A 477 10.92 -21.89 16.86
N ALA A 478 9.90 -21.09 17.16
CA ALA A 478 9.84 -19.66 16.86
C ALA A 478 10.90 -18.89 17.64
N GLN A 479 11.08 -19.18 18.93
CA GLN A 479 12.15 -18.62 19.75
C GLN A 479 13.53 -18.96 19.18
N THR A 480 13.76 -20.23 18.84
CA THR A 480 15.02 -20.68 18.21
C THR A 480 15.28 -19.98 16.88
N TYR A 481 14.25 -19.75 16.07
CA TYR A 481 14.34 -19.00 14.82
C TYR A 481 14.69 -17.52 15.08
N HIS A 482 14.07 -16.89 16.07
CA HIS A 482 14.32 -15.49 16.43
C HIS A 482 15.76 -15.27 16.90
N ASP A 483 16.28 -16.17 17.73
CA ASP A 483 17.64 -16.11 18.29
C ASP A 483 18.73 -16.47 17.28
N ALA A 484 18.37 -17.07 16.14
CA ALA A 484 19.32 -17.49 15.12
C ALA A 484 19.89 -16.30 14.33
N ALA A 485 21.21 -16.34 14.10
CA ALA A 485 21.89 -15.43 13.18
C ALA A 485 21.42 -15.64 11.73
N GLU A 486 21.48 -14.58 10.92
CA GLU A 486 21.13 -14.64 9.51
C GLU A 486 22.00 -15.65 8.74
N GLY A 487 21.37 -16.43 7.86
CA GLY A 487 22.04 -17.43 7.01
C GLY A 487 21.20 -18.69 6.73
N PRO A 488 21.74 -19.67 5.99
CA PRO A 488 21.00 -20.85 5.52
C PRO A 488 20.37 -21.69 6.65
N ALA A 489 21.00 -21.72 7.83
CA ALA A 489 20.45 -22.41 9.00
C ALA A 489 19.13 -21.78 9.48
N LYS A 490 19.01 -20.44 9.41
CA LYS A 490 17.80 -19.70 9.79
C LYS A 490 16.66 -19.96 8.82
N GLU A 491 16.94 -20.20 7.54
CA GLU A 491 15.92 -20.61 6.54
C GLU A 491 15.30 -21.98 6.87
N ALA A 492 16.11 -22.95 7.27
CA ALA A 492 15.63 -24.26 7.71
C ALA A 492 14.77 -24.16 8.97
N LEU A 493 15.16 -23.29 9.93
CA LEU A 493 14.34 -22.97 11.10
C LEU A 493 13.02 -22.30 10.71
N ALA A 494 13.03 -21.38 9.74
CA ALA A 494 11.82 -20.74 9.22
C ALA A 494 10.84 -21.78 8.63
N ALA A 495 11.36 -22.76 7.88
CA ALA A 495 10.56 -23.86 7.35
C ALA A 495 9.95 -24.71 8.45
N ARG A 496 10.72 -25.02 9.50
CA ARG A 496 10.21 -25.74 10.68
C ARG A 496 9.09 -24.97 11.38
N VAL A 497 9.27 -23.66 11.61
CA VAL A 497 8.24 -22.80 12.22
C VAL A 497 6.97 -22.84 11.38
N ARG A 498 7.05 -22.61 10.06
CA ARG A 498 5.89 -22.68 9.16
C ARG A 498 5.19 -24.04 9.18
N ASN A 499 5.93 -25.14 9.26
CA ASN A 499 5.33 -26.47 9.30
C ASN A 499 4.57 -26.73 10.60
N LEU A 500 5.12 -26.30 11.74
CA LEU A 500 4.43 -26.40 13.04
C LEU A 500 3.20 -25.49 13.09
N ASP A 501 3.32 -24.29 12.51
CA ASP A 501 2.24 -23.34 12.35
C ASP A 501 1.06 -23.94 11.58
N ASN A 502 1.35 -24.53 10.41
CA ASN A 502 0.38 -25.24 9.58
C ASN A 502 -0.22 -26.46 10.29
N ALA A 503 0.56 -27.15 11.14
CA ALA A 503 0.07 -28.31 11.88
C ALA A 503 -0.96 -27.92 12.96
N ILE A 504 -0.90 -26.69 13.48
CA ILE A 504 -1.92 -26.13 14.38
C ILE A 504 -3.18 -25.80 13.57
N ASP A 505 -3.03 -25.20 12.38
CA ASP A 505 -4.16 -24.89 11.51
C ASP A 505 -4.90 -26.15 11.05
N GLN A 506 -4.16 -27.19 10.66
CA GLN A 506 -4.72 -28.48 10.30
C GLN A 506 -5.46 -29.14 11.47
N TRP A 507 -4.96 -28.98 12.70
CA TRP A 507 -5.64 -29.45 13.89
C TRP A 507 -6.98 -28.73 14.10
N ALA A 508 -7.00 -27.39 14.02
CA ALA A 508 -8.23 -26.61 14.16
C ALA A 508 -9.24 -26.95 13.06
N TYR A 509 -8.78 -27.04 11.81
CA TYR A 509 -9.59 -27.43 10.67
C TYR A 509 -10.17 -28.84 10.81
N ALA A 510 -9.41 -29.78 11.39
CA ALA A 510 -9.89 -31.15 11.62
C ALA A 510 -11.00 -31.19 12.68
N LEU A 511 -10.97 -30.34 13.71
CA LEU A 511 -12.06 -30.24 14.69
C LEU A 511 -13.36 -29.77 14.04
N THR A 512 -13.27 -28.70 13.25
CA THR A 512 -14.43 -28.01 12.69
C THR A 512 -15.07 -28.76 11.51
N ASN A 513 -14.29 -29.59 10.80
CA ASN A 513 -14.82 -30.44 9.72
C ASN A 513 -15.20 -31.86 10.15
N ARG A 514 -14.73 -32.36 11.30
CA ARG A 514 -15.17 -33.68 11.80
C ARG A 514 -16.67 -33.72 12.09
N ALA A 515 -17.27 -32.60 12.47
CA ALA A 515 -18.72 -32.48 12.68
C ALA A 515 -19.53 -32.70 11.38
N ALA A 516 -18.95 -32.45 10.20
CA ALA A 516 -19.62 -32.72 8.92
C ALA A 516 -19.66 -34.21 8.53
N TYR A 517 -18.94 -35.08 9.26
CA TYR A 517 -18.82 -36.51 8.96
C TYR A 517 -19.44 -37.45 10.01
N SER A 518 -20.14 -36.92 11.03
CA SER A 518 -20.81 -37.74 12.04
C SER A 518 -22.21 -38.24 11.67
N ASP A 519 -22.76 -37.85 10.51
CA ASP A 519 -24.10 -38.27 10.03
C ASP A 519 -24.07 -39.05 8.70
N TRP A 520 -23.20 -40.06 8.57
CA TRP A 520 -23.28 -41.09 7.51
C TRP A 520 -22.99 -42.50 8.02
#